data_AF-A0A1W9UUF2-F1
#
_entry.id   AF-A0A1W9UUF2-F1
#
_cell.length_a   1.000
_cell.length_b   1.000
_cell.length_c   1.000
_cell.angle_alpha   90.00
_cell.angle_beta   90.00
_cell.angle_gamma   90.00
#
_symmetry.space_group_name_H-M   'P 1'
#
loop_
_entity.id
_entity.type
_entity.pdbx_description
1 polymer ?
#
loop_
_entity_poly.entity_id
_entity_poly.type
_entity_poly.pdbx_seq_one_letter_code
_entity_poly.pdbx_strand_id
1 'polypeptide(L)'
;MDTKKRSWAKSIVWRVIGILLLGLIAYLITGDLTEMTLITVLFHGIRLVLYYYHERTWERIAWGKVKHPLAGIPVKQPLAPKDMDIVVERLRELGYVE
;
A
#
# COMPACT_ATOMS: atom_id res chain seq x y z
N MET A 1 -9.97 7.09 -14.58
CA MET A 1 -8.77 6.88 -13.75
C MET A 1 -8.26 8.21 -13.24
N ASP A 2 -7.93 8.30 -11.96
CA ASP A 2 -7.33 9.51 -11.41
C ASP A 2 -5.92 9.70 -11.99
N THR A 3 -5.54 10.92 -12.37
CA THR A 3 -4.17 11.16 -12.84
C THR A 3 -3.19 11.01 -11.68
N LYS A 4 -1.97 10.52 -11.98
CA LYS A 4 -0.90 10.39 -10.97
C LYS A 4 -0.72 11.69 -10.18
N LYS A 5 -0.71 12.84 -10.88
CA LYS A 5 -0.60 14.18 -10.29
C LYS A 5 -1.73 14.50 -9.31
N ARG A 6 -3.00 14.23 -9.65
CA ARG A 6 -4.15 14.45 -8.76
C ARG A 6 -4.10 13.56 -7.52
N SER A 7 -3.67 12.32 -7.65
CA SER A 7 -3.51 11.39 -6.51
C SER A 7 -2.44 11.87 -5.53
N TRP A 8 -1.28 12.31 -6.04
CA TRP A 8 -0.23 12.92 -5.22
C TRP A 8 -0.70 14.18 -4.49
N ALA A 9 -1.38 15.10 -5.21
CA ALA A 9 -1.92 16.32 -4.61
C ALA A 9 -2.89 16.01 -3.45
N LYS A 10 -3.86 15.10 -3.66
CA LYS A 10 -4.77 14.66 -2.60
C LYS A 10 -4.03 14.06 -1.41
N SER A 11 -3.01 13.26 -1.67
CA SER A 11 -2.22 12.60 -0.63
C SER A 11 -1.42 13.60 0.22
N ILE A 12 -0.91 14.67 -0.39
CA ILE A 12 -0.21 15.74 0.32
C ILE A 12 -1.21 16.57 1.12
N VAL A 13 -2.32 17.01 0.51
CA VAL A 13 -3.38 17.78 1.18
C VAL A 13 -3.89 17.04 2.42
N TRP A 14 -4.18 15.74 2.29
CA TRP A 14 -4.66 14.93 3.41
C TRP A 14 -3.63 14.83 4.54
N ARG A 15 -2.33 14.70 4.23
CA ARG A 15 -1.27 14.67 5.25
C ARG A 15 -1.12 16.01 5.96
N VAL A 16 -1.15 17.12 5.23
CA VAL A 16 -1.07 18.46 5.82
C VAL A 16 -2.23 18.71 6.78
N ILE A 17 -3.46 18.37 6.37
CA ILE A 17 -4.65 18.47 7.23
C ILE A 17 -4.47 17.65 8.51
N GLY A 18 -3.98 16.40 8.39
CA GLY A 18 -3.76 15.54 9.55
C GLY A 18 -2.70 16.08 10.53
N ILE A 19 -1.58 16.59 10.02
CA ILE A 19 -0.51 17.19 10.85
C ILE A 19 -1.03 18.43 11.57
N LEU A 20 -1.73 19.32 10.85
CA LEU A 20 -2.30 20.54 11.42
C LEU A 20 -3.36 20.23 12.48
N LEU A 21 -4.23 19.24 12.23
CA LEU A 21 -5.26 18.84 13.18
C LEU A 21 -4.65 18.27 14.46
N LEU A 22 -3.67 17.37 14.35
CA LEU A 22 -2.98 16.82 15.52
C LEU A 22 -2.23 17.91 16.29
N GLY A 23 -1.50 18.77 15.60
CA GLY A 23 -0.80 19.90 16.21
C GLY A 23 -1.78 20.83 16.92
N LEU A 24 -2.89 21.19 16.28
CA LEU A 24 -3.92 22.02 16.90
C LEU A 24 -4.48 21.37 18.18
N ILE A 25 -4.84 20.10 18.14
CA ILE A 25 -5.34 19.37 19.32
C ILE A 25 -4.27 19.33 20.42
N ALA A 26 -3.03 19.02 20.07
CA ALA A 26 -1.93 18.97 21.03
C ALA A 26 -1.69 20.33 21.69
N TYR A 27 -1.72 21.42 20.91
CA TYR A 27 -1.59 22.78 21.44
C TYR A 27 -2.77 23.18 22.33
N LEU A 28 -4.01 22.85 21.94
CA LEU A 28 -5.19 23.14 22.76
C LEU A 28 -5.17 22.42 24.11
N ILE A 29 -4.53 21.25 24.18
CA ILE A 29 -4.40 20.47 25.43
C ILE A 29 -3.23 20.97 26.28
N THR A 30 -2.07 21.21 25.67
CA THR A 30 -0.82 21.53 26.39
C THR A 30 -0.65 23.02 26.68
N GLY A 31 -1.19 23.89 25.82
CA GLY A 31 -0.94 25.33 25.84
C GLY A 31 0.49 25.73 25.45
N ASP A 32 1.34 24.77 25.07
CA ASP A 32 2.77 24.98 24.81
C ASP A 32 3.16 24.54 23.39
N LEU A 33 3.87 25.41 22.68
CA LEU A 33 4.30 25.17 21.29
C LEU A 33 5.42 24.11 21.18
N THR A 34 6.27 23.99 22.21
CA THR A 34 7.36 23.02 22.24
C THR A 34 6.81 21.62 22.42
N GLU A 35 5.92 21.42 23.39
CA GLU A 35 5.23 20.15 23.63
C GLU A 35 4.38 19.74 22.43
N MET A 36 3.59 20.66 21.86
CA MET A 36 2.81 20.44 20.63
C MET A 36 3.69 19.89 19.50
N THR A 37 4.82 20.55 19.26
CA THR A 37 5.76 20.18 18.18
C THR A 37 6.34 18.79 18.45
N LEU A 38 6.77 18.54 19.68
CA LEU A 38 7.34 17.26 20.09
C LEU A 38 6.33 16.12 19.90
N ILE A 39 5.10 16.28 20.38
CA ILE A 39 4.01 15.31 20.23
C ILE A 39 3.76 15.03 18.74
N THR A 40 3.64 16.09 17.93
CA THR A 40 3.30 15.97 16.51
C THR A 40 4.39 15.24 15.73
N VAL A 41 5.67 15.59 15.95
CA VAL A 41 6.81 14.97 15.27
C VAL A 41 6.98 13.52 15.71
N LEU A 42 6.94 13.25 17.02
CA LEU A 42 7.07 11.89 17.54
C LEU A 42 5.93 10.98 17.05
N PHE A 43 4.68 11.45 17.07
CA PHE A 43 3.55 10.68 16.59
C PHE A 43 3.73 10.25 15.13
N HIS A 44 4.12 11.18 14.25
CA HIS A 44 4.31 10.87 12.83
C HIS A 44 5.54 9.97 12.60
N GLY A 45 6.63 10.18 13.34
CA GLY A 45 7.81 9.32 13.28
C GLY A 45 7.52 7.88 13.74
N ILE A 46 6.89 7.73 14.91
CA ILE A 46 6.50 6.43 15.45
C ILE A 46 5.52 5.73 14.50
N ARG A 47 4.52 6.46 13.97
CA ARG A 47 3.57 5.90 13.01
C ARG A 47 4.25 5.35 11.76
N LEU A 48 5.27 6.02 11.24
CA LEU A 48 6.03 5.54 10.08
C LEU A 48 6.71 4.20 10.40
N VAL A 49 7.41 4.13 11.53
CA VAL A 49 8.11 2.92 11.98
C VAL A 49 7.13 1.78 12.23
N LEU A 50 6.06 2.05 12.98
CA LEU A 50 5.01 1.06 13.25
C LEU A 50 4.34 0.57 11.98
N TYR A 51 4.04 1.45 11.03
CA TYR A 51 3.42 1.06 9.77
C TYR A 51 4.32 0.13 8.95
N TYR A 52 5.63 0.39 8.91
CA TYR A 52 6.58 -0.50 8.26
C TYR A 52 6.57 -1.91 8.87
N TYR A 53 6.70 -2.01 10.20
CA TYR A 53 6.70 -3.31 10.87
C TYR A 53 5.34 -4.00 10.82
N HIS A 54 4.25 -3.25 10.89
CA HIS A 54 2.89 -3.74 10.70
C HIS A 54 2.78 -4.41 9.33
N GLU A 55 3.16 -3.72 8.25
CA GLU A 55 3.06 -4.26 6.90
C GLU A 55 3.92 -5.52 6.73
N ARG A 56 5.16 -5.49 7.24
CA ARG A 56 6.05 -6.64 7.16
C ARG A 56 5.55 -7.85 7.94
N THR A 57 4.89 -7.62 9.07
CA THR A 57 4.27 -8.68 9.88
C THR A 57 3.01 -9.20 9.19
N TRP A 58 2.19 -8.29 8.67
CA TRP A 58 0.94 -8.61 7.98
C TRP A 58 1.16 -9.43 6.72
N GLU A 59 2.23 -9.16 5.96
CA GLU A 59 2.61 -9.94 4.78
C GLU A 59 2.79 -11.44 5.09
N ARG A 60 3.25 -11.78 6.30
CA ARG A 60 3.44 -13.16 6.75
C ARG A 60 2.14 -13.87 7.11
N ILE A 61 1.06 -13.11 7.35
CA ILE A 61 -0.24 -13.64 7.72
C ILE A 61 -1.00 -13.96 6.42
N ALA A 62 -1.48 -15.21 6.30
CA ALA A 62 -2.22 -15.67 5.11
C ALA A 62 -3.71 -15.29 5.11
N TRP A 63 -4.19 -14.69 6.21
CA TRP A 63 -5.59 -14.30 6.38
C TRP A 63 -6.03 -13.29 5.31
N GLY A 64 -7.18 -13.55 4.69
CA GLY A 64 -7.74 -12.68 3.64
C GLY A 64 -7.05 -12.76 2.27
N LYS A 65 -5.97 -13.53 2.10
CA LYS A 65 -5.37 -13.75 0.78
C LYS A 65 -6.28 -14.65 -0.06
N VAL A 66 -6.86 -14.08 -1.12
CA VAL A 66 -7.60 -14.86 -2.13
C VAL A 66 -6.58 -15.72 -2.87
N LYS A 67 -6.59 -17.04 -2.61
CA LYS A 67 -5.81 -17.98 -3.41
C LYS A 67 -6.39 -17.95 -4.83
N HIS A 68 -5.53 -17.76 -5.83
CA HIS A 68 -5.93 -17.92 -7.21
C HIS A 68 -6.62 -19.29 -7.38
N PRO A 69 -7.73 -19.42 -8.11
CA PRO A 69 -8.44 -20.69 -8.25
C PRO A 69 -7.54 -21.82 -8.78
N LEU A 70 -6.50 -21.47 -9.54
CA LEU A 70 -5.51 -22.41 -10.06
C LEU A 70 -4.29 -22.64 -9.13
N ALA A 71 -4.18 -21.95 -8.00
CA ALA A 71 -3.02 -22.06 -7.09
C ALA A 71 -2.89 -23.45 -6.44
N GLY A 72 -3.97 -24.23 -6.40
CA GLY A 72 -3.97 -25.60 -5.90
C GLY A 72 -3.65 -26.66 -6.97
N ILE A 73 -3.53 -26.29 -8.24
CA ILE A 73 -3.26 -27.24 -9.32
C ILE A 73 -1.77 -27.60 -9.27
N PRO A 74 -1.40 -28.88 -9.09
CA PRO A 74 -0.01 -29.28 -9.08
C PRO A 74 0.60 -29.06 -10.47
N VAL A 75 1.51 -28.09 -10.56
CA VAL A 75 2.29 -27.85 -11.77
C VAL A 75 3.40 -28.90 -11.81
N LYS A 76 3.24 -29.93 -12.66
CA LYS A 76 4.20 -31.05 -12.76
C LYS A 76 5.59 -30.59 -13.21
N GLN A 77 5.66 -29.52 -13.99
CA GLN A 77 6.90 -28.97 -14.52
C GLN A 77 6.76 -27.45 -14.75
N PRO A 78 7.82 -26.66 -14.49
CA PRO A 78 7.81 -25.25 -14.87
C PRO A 78 7.54 -25.11 -16.37
N LEU A 79 6.82 -24.05 -16.75
CA LEU A 79 6.46 -23.77 -18.15
C LEU A 79 7.75 -23.68 -18.99
N ALA A 80 7.81 -24.48 -20.06
CA ALA A 80 8.88 -24.36 -21.03
C ALA A 80 8.66 -23.09 -21.88
N PRO A 81 9.71 -22.54 -22.52
CA PRO A 81 9.56 -21.37 -23.39
C PRO A 81 8.48 -21.53 -24.46
N LYS A 82 8.33 -22.74 -25.01
CA LYS A 82 7.29 -23.07 -26.00
C LYS A 82 5.87 -23.03 -25.42
N ASP A 83 5.70 -23.32 -24.14
CA ASP A 83 4.40 -23.24 -23.47
C ASP A 83 3.96 -21.78 -23.31
N MET A 84 4.93 -20.85 -23.17
CA MET A 84 4.65 -19.41 -23.11
C MET A 84 4.13 -18.89 -24.45
N ASP A 85 4.68 -19.35 -25.57
CA ASP A 85 4.20 -18.98 -26.90
C ASP A 85 2.73 -19.40 -27.09
N ILE A 86 2.38 -20.62 -26.66
CA ILE A 86 1.00 -21.11 -26.68
C ILE A 86 0.10 -20.25 -25.79
N VAL A 87 0.53 -19.91 -24.57
CA VAL A 87 -0.25 -19.05 -23.67
C VAL A 87 -0.48 -17.67 -24.29
N VAL A 88 0.54 -17.06 -24.88
CA VAL A 88 0.43 -15.76 -25.55
C VAL A 88 -0.54 -15.83 -26.74
N GLU A 89 -0.46 -16.89 -27.55
CA GLU A 89 -1.37 -17.08 -28.67
C GLU A 89 -2.82 -17.25 -28.22
N ARG A 90 -3.06 -18.04 -27.15
CA ARG A 90 -4.40 -18.17 -26.54
C ARG A 90 -4.90 -16.85 -25.94
N LEU A 91 -4.02 -16.06 -25.34
CA LEU A 91 -4.38 -14.74 -24.83
C LEU A 91 -4.71 -13.76 -25.97
N ARG A 92 -4.05 -13.89 -27.13
CA ARG A 92 -4.39 -13.13 -28.34
C ARG A 92 -5.74 -13.54 -28.93
N GLU A 93 -6.02 -14.84 -29.02
CA GLU A 93 -7.34 -15.35 -29.44
C GLU A 93 -8.47 -14.80 -28.55
N LEU A 94 -8.21 -14.69 -27.25
CA LEU A 94 -9.16 -14.16 -26.26
C LEU A 94 -9.20 -12.62 -26.21
N GLY A 95 -8.37 -11.92 -27.00
CA GLY A 95 -8.34 -10.46 -27.08
C GLY A 95 -7.69 -9.76 -25.88
N TYR A 96 -6.92 -10.48 -25.06
CA TYR A 96 -6.17 -9.90 -23.94
C TYR A 96 -4.82 -9.32 -24.36
N VAL A 97 -4.29 -9.71 -25.51
CA VAL A 97 -3.00 -9.28 -26.07
C VAL A 97 -3.18 -9.02 -27.56
N GLU A 98 -2.61 -7.92 -28.07
CA GLU A 98 -2.61 -7.59 -29.52
C GLU A 98 -1.58 -8.42 -30.32
#